data_AF-A8W723-F1
#
_entry.id   AF-A8W723-F1
#
_cell.length_a   1.000
_cell.length_b   1.000
_cell.length_c   1.000
_cell.angle_alpha   90.00
_cell.angle_beta   90.00
_cell.angle_gamma   90.00
#
_symmetry.space_group_name_H-M   'P 1'
#
loop_
_entity.id
_entity.type
_entity.pdbx_description
1 polymer ?
#
loop_
_entity_poly.entity_id
_entity_poly.type
_entity_poly.pdbx_seq_one_letter_code
_entity_poly.pdbx_strand_id
1 'polypeptide(L)'
;KTGGLGDVLGGLPPALAARGHRVMTVCPRYDQYKDAWDTCVVVELQVGDRIEPVRFFHSYKRGVDRVFVDHPMFLEKVWGKTGSMLYGPKAGKDYKDNQLRFSLLCQAALEAPRVLNLNSSKYFSGPYGEDVVFVANDWHTALLPCYLKTMYQSRGIYMNAKVAFCIHNIAYQGRFAFSDFSLLNLPDEYKGSFDFIDGYDKPAKGRKVNWMKAGIREADRVFTVSPNYAKELVSCVPKGVELDNHIRDCGITGICNGMDTQEWNPATDKYLAVKYDITTVMQAKPLLKEALQAAVGLPVDRNIPLIGFIGRLEEQKGSDILYAAISKFISMDVQILILGTGKKKFEQQIEQLEVMYPDKARGVAKFNVPLAHMITAGADFMLIPSRFEPCGLIQLHAMRYGTPCICASTGGLV
;
A
#
# COMPACT_ATOMS: atom_id res chain seq x y z
N LYS A 1 1.03 -3.50 7.59
CA LYS A 1 1.12 -2.36 6.64
C LYS A 1 2.55 -2.25 6.15
N THR A 2 2.79 -2.26 4.84
CA THR A 2 4.13 -2.10 4.21
C THR A 2 4.30 -0.79 3.43
N GLY A 3 3.20 -0.04 3.25
CA GLY A 3 3.17 1.21 2.48
C GLY A 3 1.74 1.77 2.39
N GLY A 4 1.51 2.66 1.43
CA GLY A 4 0.28 3.45 1.31
C GLY A 4 -1.00 2.65 1.05
N LEU A 5 -0.93 1.43 0.51
CA LEU A 5 -2.09 0.55 0.37
C LEU A 5 -2.80 0.33 1.71
N GLY A 6 -2.04 0.07 2.77
CA GLY A 6 -2.59 -0.13 4.11
C GLY A 6 -3.20 1.14 4.70
N ASP A 7 -2.69 2.32 4.34
CA ASP A 7 -3.25 3.60 4.77
C ASP A 7 -4.58 3.90 4.10
N VAL A 8 -4.68 3.65 2.79
CA VAL A 8 -5.94 3.84 2.06
C VAL A 8 -7.02 2.91 2.63
N LEU A 9 -6.71 1.63 2.87
CA LEU A 9 -7.65 0.69 3.50
C LEU A 9 -7.85 0.95 5.02
N GLY A 10 -6.99 1.76 5.63
CA GLY A 10 -7.17 2.29 6.96
C GLY A 10 -8.19 3.44 7.01
N GLY A 11 -8.12 4.37 6.04
CA GLY A 11 -8.86 5.64 6.06
C GLY A 11 -10.10 5.73 5.16
N LEU A 12 -10.08 5.17 3.95
CA LEU A 12 -11.22 5.24 3.01
C LEU A 12 -12.46 4.47 3.53
N PRO A 13 -12.34 3.22 4.02
CA PRO A 13 -13.51 2.48 4.49
C PRO A 13 -14.26 3.17 5.65
N PRO A 14 -13.58 3.70 6.70
CA PRO A 14 -14.26 4.50 7.71
C PRO A 14 -14.92 5.77 7.18
N ALA A 15 -14.32 6.45 6.19
CA ALA A 15 -14.92 7.62 5.58
C ALA A 15 -16.21 7.29 4.82
N LEU A 16 -16.27 6.14 4.14
CA LEU A 16 -17.50 5.64 3.52
C LEU A 16 -18.55 5.22 4.55
N ALA A 17 -18.13 4.54 5.63
CA ALA A 17 -19.04 4.17 6.72
C ALA A 17 -19.66 5.40 7.39
N ALA A 18 -18.87 6.47 7.58
CA ALA A 18 -19.35 7.74 8.10
C ALA A 18 -20.40 8.43 7.20
N ARG A 19 -20.46 8.07 5.91
CA ARG A 19 -21.49 8.52 4.96
C ARG A 19 -22.74 7.63 4.96
N GLY A 20 -22.83 6.64 5.84
CA GLY A 20 -24.00 5.77 6.01
C GLY A 20 -23.95 4.46 5.23
N HIS A 21 -22.84 4.13 4.57
CA HIS A 21 -22.71 2.85 3.88
C HIS A 21 -22.35 1.73 4.88
N ARG A 22 -22.82 0.51 4.63
CA ARG A 22 -22.32 -0.70 5.32
C ARG A 22 -21.01 -1.12 4.66
N VAL A 23 -19.90 -1.12 5.40
CA VAL A 23 -18.56 -1.28 4.81
C VAL A 23 -17.78 -2.39 5.50
N MET A 24 -17.29 -3.33 4.69
CA MET A 24 -16.40 -4.40 5.11
C MET A 24 -15.02 -4.27 4.46
N THR A 25 -13.98 -4.59 5.21
CA THR A 25 -12.64 -4.85 4.66
C THR A 25 -12.29 -6.31 4.88
N VAL A 26 -11.78 -6.99 3.85
CA VAL A 26 -11.30 -8.37 3.95
C VAL A 26 -9.81 -8.39 3.64
N CYS A 27 -9.00 -8.94 4.54
CA CYS A 27 -7.56 -9.08 4.33
C CYS A 27 -7.01 -10.34 5.00
N PRO A 28 -5.79 -10.81 4.67
CA PRO A 28 -5.24 -11.97 5.35
C PRO A 28 -4.90 -11.71 6.83
N ARG A 29 -5.07 -12.74 7.67
CA ARG A 29 -4.60 -12.74 9.05
C ARG A 29 -3.14 -13.17 9.10
N TYR A 30 -2.25 -12.18 9.11
CA TYR A 30 -0.81 -12.42 9.15
C TYR A 30 -0.27 -12.64 10.57
N ASP A 31 -1.01 -12.22 11.60
CA ASP A 31 -0.61 -12.34 12.99
C ASP A 31 -1.84 -12.45 13.90
N GLN A 32 -1.62 -12.76 15.16
CA GLN A 32 -2.68 -12.85 16.17
C GLN A 32 -3.08 -11.45 16.66
N TYR A 33 -3.90 -10.77 15.87
CA TYR A 33 -4.40 -9.43 16.22
C TYR A 33 -5.24 -9.45 17.50
N LYS A 34 -4.83 -8.63 18.49
CA LYS A 34 -5.46 -8.56 19.82
C LYS A 34 -6.95 -8.20 19.78
N ASP A 35 -7.35 -7.35 18.83
CA ASP A 35 -8.71 -6.83 18.67
C ASP A 35 -9.56 -7.61 17.67
N ALA A 36 -9.10 -8.77 17.21
CA ALA A 36 -9.84 -9.65 16.30
C ALA A 36 -10.26 -10.95 17.01
N TRP A 37 -11.53 -11.31 16.93
CA TRP A 37 -12.09 -12.54 17.49
C TRP A 37 -12.48 -13.52 16.39
N ASP A 38 -12.43 -14.82 16.68
CA ASP A 38 -12.87 -15.87 15.75
C ASP A 38 -14.39 -15.81 15.58
N THR A 39 -14.89 -15.84 14.35
CA THR A 39 -16.34 -15.89 14.08
C THR A 39 -16.90 -17.31 14.21
N CYS A 40 -16.04 -18.32 14.39
CA CYS A 40 -16.35 -19.75 14.35
C CYS A 40 -16.89 -20.23 13.00
N VAL A 41 -16.85 -19.40 11.95
CA VAL A 41 -17.26 -19.77 10.60
C VAL A 41 -16.07 -20.33 9.85
N VAL A 42 -16.26 -21.52 9.27
CA VAL A 42 -15.28 -22.22 8.43
C VAL A 42 -15.89 -22.45 7.05
N VAL A 43 -15.12 -22.16 6.01
CA VAL A 43 -15.49 -22.47 4.62
C VAL A 43 -14.37 -23.27 3.97
N GLU A 44 -14.74 -24.27 3.16
CA GLU A 44 -13.82 -25.07 2.37
C GLU A 44 -13.66 -24.45 0.97
N LEU A 45 -12.42 -24.17 0.56
CA LEU A 45 -12.12 -23.55 -0.72
C LEU A 45 -11.19 -24.45 -1.55
N GLN A 46 -11.46 -24.58 -2.85
CA GLN A 46 -10.56 -25.25 -3.78
C GLN A 46 -9.43 -24.30 -4.17
N VAL A 47 -8.20 -24.61 -3.76
CA VAL A 47 -7.01 -23.79 -4.02
C VAL A 47 -5.92 -24.66 -4.64
N GLY A 48 -5.71 -24.50 -5.94
CA GLY A 48 -4.86 -25.40 -6.72
C GLY A 48 -5.44 -26.81 -6.67
N ASP A 49 -4.67 -27.76 -6.14
CA ASP A 49 -5.02 -29.19 -6.09
C ASP A 49 -5.63 -29.61 -4.74
N ARG A 50 -5.89 -28.66 -3.83
CA ARG A 50 -6.33 -28.95 -2.46
C ARG A 50 -7.63 -28.25 -2.11
N ILE A 51 -8.38 -28.87 -1.21
CA ILE A 51 -9.47 -28.23 -0.48
C ILE A 51 -8.87 -27.73 0.83
N GLU A 52 -8.89 -26.41 1.03
CA GLU A 52 -8.28 -25.74 2.18
C GLU A 52 -9.39 -25.18 3.09
N PRO A 53 -9.45 -25.56 4.38
CA PRO A 53 -10.40 -24.99 5.33
C PRO A 53 -9.92 -23.60 5.77
N VAL A 54 -10.79 -22.60 5.60
CA VAL A 54 -10.49 -21.20 5.90
C VAL A 54 -11.42 -20.70 7.00
N ARG A 55 -10.84 -20.04 8.00
CA ARG A 55 -11.58 -19.39 9.08
C ARG A 55 -11.61 -17.89 8.89
N PHE A 56 -12.60 -17.24 9.50
CA PHE A 56 -12.71 -15.80 9.51
C PHE A 56 -12.60 -15.26 10.92
N PHE A 57 -11.75 -14.26 11.10
CA PHE A 57 -11.70 -13.45 12.30
C PHE A 57 -12.35 -12.10 12.01
N HIS A 58 -12.97 -11.50 13.00
CA HIS A 58 -13.70 -10.23 12.85
C HIS A 58 -13.26 -9.23 13.91
N SER A 59 -13.27 -7.96 13.53
CA SER A 59 -13.12 -6.81 14.40
C SER A 59 -14.01 -5.68 13.88
N TYR A 60 -14.71 -4.98 14.78
CA TYR A 60 -15.54 -3.84 14.40
C TYR A 60 -14.93 -2.54 14.91
N LYS A 61 -14.55 -1.64 13.99
CA LYS A 61 -13.83 -0.41 14.34
C LYS A 61 -14.15 0.74 13.40
N ARG A 62 -14.45 1.92 13.97
CA ARG A 62 -14.79 3.16 13.23
C ARG A 62 -15.90 2.94 12.19
N GLY A 63 -16.93 2.16 12.54
CA GLY A 63 -18.07 1.88 11.66
C GLY A 63 -17.82 0.84 10.57
N VAL A 64 -16.66 0.17 10.59
CA VAL A 64 -16.24 -0.79 9.55
C VAL A 64 -16.12 -2.18 10.14
N ASP A 65 -16.68 -3.17 9.45
CA ASP A 65 -16.41 -4.59 9.70
C ASP A 65 -15.05 -4.96 9.10
N ARG A 66 -14.09 -5.35 9.93
CA ARG A 66 -12.77 -5.78 9.49
C ARG A 66 -12.66 -7.29 9.65
N VAL A 67 -12.64 -7.97 8.51
CA VAL A 67 -12.56 -9.42 8.43
C VAL A 67 -11.15 -9.84 8.04
N PHE A 68 -10.62 -10.81 8.78
CA PHE A 68 -9.30 -11.37 8.57
C PHE A 68 -9.41 -12.85 8.19
N VAL A 69 -8.89 -13.19 7.02
CA VAL A 69 -8.85 -14.56 6.48
C VAL A 69 -7.72 -15.32 7.17
N ASP A 70 -8.07 -16.28 8.02
CA ASP A 70 -7.14 -17.08 8.82
C ASP A 70 -6.84 -18.40 8.13
N HIS A 71 -5.55 -18.62 7.86
CA HIS A 71 -5.03 -19.82 7.22
C HIS A 71 -3.52 -19.96 7.51
N PRO A 72 -2.95 -21.19 7.63
CA PRO A 72 -1.52 -21.40 7.85
C PRO A 72 -0.62 -20.70 6.83
N MET A 73 -1.05 -20.62 5.55
CA MET A 73 -0.30 -19.90 4.51
C MET A 73 -0.12 -18.39 4.78
N PHE A 74 -0.84 -17.81 5.73
CA PHE A 74 -0.66 -16.41 6.15
C PHE A 74 -0.01 -16.31 7.54
N LEU A 75 -0.61 -16.95 8.55
CA LEU A 75 -0.25 -16.76 9.94
C LEU A 75 1.15 -17.33 10.27
N GLU A 76 1.47 -18.53 9.78
CA GLU A 76 2.75 -19.19 10.07
C GLU A 76 3.93 -18.53 9.34
N LYS A 77 3.66 -17.76 8.28
CA LYS A 77 4.72 -17.17 7.44
C LYS A 77 5.48 -16.04 8.12
N VAL A 78 4.78 -15.24 8.92
CA VAL A 78 5.30 -13.99 9.46
C VAL A 78 5.13 -13.89 10.97
N TRP A 79 4.93 -15.02 11.65
CA TRP A 79 4.84 -15.08 13.09
C TRP A 79 6.02 -14.35 13.77
N GLY A 80 5.70 -13.34 14.59
CA GLY A 80 6.70 -12.50 15.26
C GLY A 80 7.55 -11.61 14.34
N LYS A 81 7.22 -11.54 13.04
CA LYS A 81 7.93 -10.81 11.98
C LYS A 81 7.01 -9.85 11.21
N THR A 82 5.83 -9.61 11.75
CA THR A 82 4.73 -8.86 11.14
C THR A 82 5.13 -7.39 10.98
N GLY A 83 5.12 -6.89 9.74
CA GLY A 83 5.44 -5.48 9.44
C GLY A 83 6.18 -5.26 8.14
N SER A 84 7.11 -6.17 7.75
CA SER A 84 7.99 -5.96 6.59
C SER A 84 8.10 -7.13 5.60
N MET A 85 7.60 -8.33 5.96
CA MET A 85 7.80 -9.56 5.17
C MET A 85 6.50 -10.24 4.75
N LEU A 86 5.44 -9.46 4.48
CA LEU A 86 4.12 -9.98 4.10
C LEU A 86 4.14 -10.77 2.78
N TYR A 87 4.95 -10.32 1.82
CA TYR A 87 4.96 -10.85 0.45
C TYR A 87 6.16 -11.75 0.16
N GLY A 88 7.18 -11.72 1.03
CA GLY A 88 8.43 -12.44 0.81
C GLY A 88 9.37 -12.39 2.00
N PRO A 89 10.36 -13.30 2.08
CA PRO A 89 11.27 -13.39 3.21
C PRO A 89 12.30 -12.25 3.26
N LYS A 90 12.49 -11.51 2.17
CA LYS A 90 13.38 -10.33 2.06
C LYS A 90 12.84 -9.40 0.98
N ALA A 91 13.15 -8.10 1.06
CA ALA A 91 12.80 -7.15 0.01
C ALA A 91 13.36 -7.60 -1.35
N GLY A 92 12.50 -7.60 -2.39
CA GLY A 92 12.85 -8.05 -3.73
C GLY A 92 12.85 -9.56 -3.96
N LYS A 93 12.46 -10.38 -2.98
CA LYS A 93 12.25 -11.82 -3.15
C LYS A 93 10.91 -12.23 -2.56
N ASP A 94 10.01 -12.71 -3.42
CA ASP A 94 8.66 -13.15 -3.04
C ASP A 94 8.63 -14.59 -2.49
N TYR A 95 7.57 -14.92 -1.74
CA TYR A 95 7.28 -16.31 -1.41
C TYR A 95 6.72 -17.05 -2.63
N LYS A 96 7.14 -18.32 -2.80
CA LYS A 96 6.72 -19.16 -3.92
C LYS A 96 5.21 -19.46 -3.94
N ASP A 97 4.58 -19.43 -2.77
CA ASP A 97 3.15 -19.73 -2.58
C ASP A 97 2.24 -18.50 -2.69
N ASN A 98 2.76 -17.34 -3.10
CA ASN A 98 1.96 -16.12 -3.25
C ASN A 98 0.74 -16.33 -4.16
N GLN A 99 0.86 -17.14 -5.22
CA GLN A 99 -0.26 -17.45 -6.11
C GLN A 99 -1.40 -18.16 -5.37
N LEU A 100 -1.09 -19.22 -4.63
CA LEU A 100 -2.11 -19.96 -3.88
C LEU A 100 -2.71 -19.10 -2.76
N ARG A 101 -1.86 -18.35 -2.06
CA ARG A 101 -2.28 -17.43 -0.99
C ARG A 101 -3.27 -16.38 -1.46
N PHE A 102 -2.97 -15.70 -2.56
CA PHE A 102 -3.82 -14.62 -3.03
C PHE A 102 -5.02 -15.11 -3.84
N SER A 103 -4.96 -16.32 -4.43
CA SER A 103 -6.15 -17.03 -4.90
C SER A 103 -7.10 -17.34 -3.73
N LEU A 104 -6.59 -17.94 -2.65
CA LEU A 104 -7.34 -18.24 -1.42
C LEU A 104 -7.98 -16.97 -0.84
N LEU A 105 -7.24 -15.85 -0.78
CA LEU A 105 -7.78 -14.56 -0.33
C LEU A 105 -8.96 -14.10 -1.18
N CYS A 106 -8.84 -14.16 -2.51
CA CYS A 106 -9.91 -13.71 -3.41
C CYS A 106 -11.17 -14.56 -3.26
N GLN A 107 -11.02 -15.88 -3.17
CA GLN A 107 -12.15 -16.80 -2.97
C GLN A 107 -12.80 -16.59 -1.59
N ALA A 108 -12.00 -16.52 -0.51
CA ALA A 108 -12.50 -16.27 0.84
C ALA A 108 -13.22 -14.91 0.96
N ALA A 109 -12.75 -13.89 0.23
CA ALA A 109 -13.39 -12.57 0.22
C ALA A 109 -14.75 -12.56 -0.48
N LEU A 110 -15.02 -13.50 -1.40
CA LEU A 110 -16.34 -13.69 -2.02
C LEU A 110 -17.29 -14.49 -1.13
N GLU A 111 -16.78 -15.30 -0.19
CA GLU A 111 -17.62 -15.99 0.79
C GLU A 111 -18.07 -15.08 1.93
N ALA A 112 -17.16 -14.23 2.43
CA ALA A 112 -17.38 -13.42 3.62
C ALA A 112 -18.72 -12.65 3.65
N PRO A 113 -19.19 -11.99 2.56
CA PRO A 113 -20.45 -11.24 2.60
C PRO A 113 -21.69 -12.13 2.79
N ARG A 114 -21.63 -13.41 2.38
CA ARG A 114 -22.73 -14.37 2.46
C ARG A 114 -22.75 -15.12 3.79
N VAL A 115 -21.58 -15.57 4.24
CA VAL A 115 -21.50 -16.54 5.35
C VAL A 115 -21.38 -15.89 6.74
N LEU A 116 -20.92 -14.63 6.81
CA LEU A 116 -20.70 -13.97 8.10
C LEU A 116 -21.93 -13.18 8.56
N ASN A 117 -22.54 -13.63 9.66
CA ASN A 117 -23.62 -12.91 10.31
C ASN A 117 -23.06 -11.82 11.25
N LEU A 118 -23.00 -10.56 10.78
CA LEU A 118 -22.33 -9.46 11.47
C LEU A 118 -23.33 -8.43 12.02
N ASN A 119 -23.41 -8.33 13.34
CA ASN A 119 -24.42 -7.55 14.07
C ASN A 119 -23.84 -6.39 14.88
N SER A 120 -22.59 -5.99 14.62
CA SER A 120 -21.92 -4.92 15.38
C SER A 120 -22.40 -3.51 15.00
N SER A 121 -23.01 -3.35 13.83
CA SER A 121 -23.59 -2.07 13.41
C SER A 121 -24.94 -1.82 14.07
N LYS A 122 -25.23 -0.56 14.39
CA LYS A 122 -26.54 -0.13 14.89
C LYS A 122 -27.61 -0.08 13.80
N TYR A 123 -27.20 0.00 12.54
CA TYR A 123 -28.09 0.21 11.39
C TYR A 123 -28.25 -1.03 10.52
N PHE A 124 -27.30 -1.97 10.61
CA PHE A 124 -27.24 -3.15 9.77
C PHE A 124 -26.99 -4.39 10.63
N SER A 125 -27.65 -5.49 10.29
CA SER A 125 -27.54 -6.79 10.95
C SER A 125 -27.56 -7.90 9.91
N GLY A 126 -27.26 -9.14 10.31
CA GLY A 126 -27.25 -10.27 9.39
C GLY A 126 -26.02 -10.32 8.48
N PRO A 127 -26.05 -11.18 7.45
CA PRO A 127 -25.05 -11.18 6.39
C PRO A 127 -25.07 -9.87 5.60
N TYR A 128 -23.97 -9.58 4.89
CA TYR A 128 -23.92 -8.46 3.94
C TYR A 128 -24.80 -8.73 2.71
N GLY A 129 -24.96 -10.00 2.33
CA GLY A 129 -25.81 -10.42 1.21
C GLY A 129 -25.10 -10.34 -0.13
N GLU A 130 -25.88 -10.19 -1.20
CA GLU A 130 -25.43 -10.34 -2.59
C GLU A 130 -25.41 -9.03 -3.39
N ASP A 131 -26.12 -7.99 -2.92
CA ASP A 131 -26.11 -6.66 -3.55
C ASP A 131 -24.91 -5.85 -3.04
N VAL A 132 -23.72 -6.24 -3.50
CA VAL A 132 -22.43 -5.74 -2.99
C VAL A 132 -21.59 -5.13 -4.11
N VAL A 133 -20.94 -4.00 -3.81
CA VAL A 133 -19.85 -3.47 -4.63
C VAL A 133 -18.52 -3.87 -4.00
N PHE A 134 -17.78 -4.74 -4.67
CA PHE A 134 -16.43 -5.13 -4.28
C PHE A 134 -15.43 -4.08 -4.77
N VAL A 135 -14.52 -3.68 -3.89
CA VAL A 135 -13.36 -2.85 -4.25
C VAL A 135 -12.10 -3.70 -4.11
N ALA A 136 -11.61 -4.21 -5.24
CA ALA A 136 -10.37 -4.97 -5.31
C ALA A 136 -9.19 -4.00 -5.41
N ASN A 137 -8.15 -4.21 -4.59
CA ASN A 137 -6.98 -3.34 -4.48
C ASN A 137 -5.68 -4.09 -4.85
N ASP A 138 -5.00 -3.59 -5.89
CA ASP A 138 -3.77 -4.15 -6.47
C ASP A 138 -3.88 -5.62 -6.91
N TRP A 139 -2.79 -6.12 -7.52
CA TRP A 139 -2.69 -7.45 -8.12
C TRP A 139 -3.10 -8.60 -7.17
N HIS A 140 -2.90 -8.44 -5.86
CA HIS A 140 -3.26 -9.44 -4.84
C HIS A 140 -4.74 -9.82 -4.84
N THR A 141 -5.61 -8.93 -5.34
CA THR A 141 -7.07 -9.14 -5.39
C THR A 141 -7.61 -9.11 -6.82
N ALA A 142 -6.72 -9.12 -7.81
CA ALA A 142 -7.10 -8.99 -9.22
C ALA A 142 -7.81 -10.23 -9.80
N LEU A 143 -7.81 -11.36 -9.07
CA LEU A 143 -8.59 -12.54 -9.42
C LEU A 143 -10.06 -12.45 -9.01
N LEU A 144 -10.41 -11.57 -8.06
CA LEU A 144 -11.77 -11.42 -7.53
C LEU A 144 -12.83 -11.25 -8.63
N PRO A 145 -12.68 -10.36 -9.64
CA PRO A 145 -13.69 -10.24 -10.70
C PRO A 145 -13.82 -11.50 -11.55
N CYS A 146 -12.73 -12.24 -11.80
CA CYS A 146 -12.79 -13.51 -12.53
C CYS A 146 -13.54 -14.57 -11.74
N TYR A 147 -13.24 -14.73 -10.44
CA TYR A 147 -13.93 -15.69 -9.57
C TYR A 147 -15.40 -15.34 -9.38
N LEU A 148 -15.73 -14.05 -9.21
CA LEU A 148 -17.11 -13.58 -9.11
C LEU A 148 -17.94 -14.06 -10.32
N LYS A 149 -17.44 -13.82 -11.55
CA LYS A 149 -18.13 -14.20 -12.77
C LYS A 149 -18.24 -15.72 -12.95
N THR A 150 -17.13 -16.41 -12.75
CA THR A 150 -17.00 -17.85 -13.09
C THR A 150 -17.60 -18.79 -12.06
N MET A 151 -17.45 -18.48 -10.76
CA MET A 151 -17.83 -19.39 -9.68
C MET A 151 -19.18 -19.05 -9.05
N TYR A 152 -19.58 -17.77 -9.11
CA TYR A 152 -20.78 -17.29 -8.42
C TYR A 152 -21.89 -16.86 -9.40
N GLN A 153 -21.61 -15.91 -10.30
CA GLN A 153 -22.63 -15.41 -11.24
C GLN A 153 -23.11 -16.47 -12.22
N SER A 154 -22.22 -17.39 -12.63
CA SER A 154 -22.59 -18.58 -13.41
C SER A 154 -23.62 -19.49 -12.74
N ARG A 155 -23.80 -19.36 -11.41
CA ARG A 155 -24.74 -20.12 -10.58
C ARG A 155 -25.91 -19.28 -10.06
N GLY A 156 -26.09 -18.06 -10.58
CA GLY A 156 -27.17 -17.16 -10.16
C GLY A 156 -26.91 -16.44 -8.83
N ILE A 157 -25.68 -16.45 -8.32
CA ILE A 157 -25.27 -15.77 -7.09
C ILE A 157 -24.56 -14.45 -7.44
N TYR A 158 -24.75 -13.40 -6.63
CA TYR A 158 -24.09 -12.10 -6.82
C TYR A 158 -24.41 -11.44 -8.17
N MET A 159 -25.62 -11.66 -8.70
CA MET A 159 -26.00 -11.16 -10.03
C MET A 159 -25.98 -9.64 -10.16
N ASN A 160 -26.27 -8.92 -9.07
CA ASN A 160 -26.22 -7.47 -9.01
C ASN A 160 -24.85 -6.94 -8.55
N ALA A 161 -23.95 -7.81 -8.10
CA ALA A 161 -22.68 -7.38 -7.56
C ALA A 161 -21.78 -6.81 -8.66
N LYS A 162 -20.97 -5.83 -8.27
CA LYS A 162 -20.04 -5.12 -9.16
C LYS A 162 -18.65 -5.07 -8.58
N VAL A 163 -17.64 -5.06 -9.43
CA VAL A 163 -16.23 -4.97 -9.02
C VAL A 163 -15.60 -3.69 -9.54
N ALA A 164 -15.15 -2.85 -8.61
CA ALA A 164 -14.22 -1.77 -8.86
C ALA A 164 -12.79 -2.25 -8.59
N PHE A 165 -11.90 -2.16 -9.56
CA PHE A 165 -10.48 -2.50 -9.41
C PHE A 165 -9.63 -1.24 -9.26
N CYS A 166 -8.94 -1.11 -8.13
CA CYS A 166 -8.11 0.03 -7.78
C CYS A 166 -6.62 -0.31 -7.91
N ILE A 167 -5.95 0.38 -8.82
CA ILE A 167 -4.50 0.28 -9.03
C ILE A 167 -3.81 1.29 -8.10
N HIS A 168 -3.15 0.82 -7.05
CA HIS A 168 -2.32 1.66 -6.19
C HIS A 168 -0.89 1.75 -6.70
N ASN A 169 -0.39 0.72 -7.38
CA ASN A 169 0.93 0.73 -7.99
C ASN A 169 1.03 -0.21 -9.20
N ILE A 170 1.32 0.33 -10.38
CA ILE A 170 1.37 -0.41 -11.65
C ILE A 170 2.60 -1.32 -11.77
N ALA A 171 3.63 -1.07 -10.98
CA ALA A 171 4.88 -1.82 -11.04
C ALA A 171 4.73 -3.27 -10.54
N TYR A 172 3.71 -3.56 -9.74
CA TYR A 172 3.45 -4.89 -9.18
C TYR A 172 2.17 -5.48 -9.78
N GLN A 173 2.32 -6.43 -10.71
CA GLN A 173 1.22 -6.89 -11.55
C GLN A 173 0.78 -8.35 -11.31
N GLY A 174 1.51 -9.09 -10.47
CA GLY A 174 1.29 -10.54 -10.32
C GLY A 174 1.60 -11.27 -11.63
N ARG A 175 2.86 -11.17 -12.09
CA ARG A 175 3.35 -11.85 -13.30
C ARG A 175 3.91 -13.22 -12.92
N PHE A 176 3.27 -14.28 -13.39
CA PHE A 176 3.61 -15.66 -13.07
C PHE A 176 3.88 -16.49 -14.34
N ALA A 177 4.40 -17.71 -14.17
CA ALA A 177 4.63 -18.58 -15.32
C ALA A 177 3.29 -18.92 -15.98
N PHE A 178 3.27 -19.02 -17.31
CA PHE A 178 2.02 -19.28 -18.03
C PHE A 178 1.40 -20.64 -17.66
N SER A 179 2.23 -21.63 -17.31
CA SER A 179 1.83 -22.94 -16.80
C SER A 179 0.99 -22.85 -15.51
N ASP A 180 1.20 -21.80 -14.71
CA ASP A 180 0.60 -21.68 -13.39
C ASP A 180 -0.88 -21.31 -13.44
N PHE A 181 -1.42 -21.01 -14.63
CA PHE A 181 -2.86 -20.75 -14.81
C PHE A 181 -3.73 -21.90 -14.30
N SER A 182 -3.28 -23.16 -14.44
CA SER A 182 -4.03 -24.33 -13.95
C SER A 182 -4.22 -24.32 -12.44
N LEU A 183 -3.35 -23.67 -11.68
CA LEU A 183 -3.45 -23.54 -10.22
C LEU A 183 -4.56 -22.60 -9.77
N LEU A 184 -5.14 -21.81 -10.69
CA LEU A 184 -6.16 -20.81 -10.35
C LEU A 184 -7.58 -21.38 -10.29
N ASN A 185 -7.79 -22.64 -10.70
CA ASN A 185 -9.12 -23.25 -10.77
C ASN A 185 -10.14 -22.42 -11.57
N LEU A 186 -9.68 -21.67 -12.58
CA LEU A 186 -10.51 -20.88 -13.49
C LEU A 186 -10.76 -21.64 -14.80
N PRO A 187 -11.93 -21.47 -15.45
CA PRO A 187 -12.19 -22.03 -16.77
C PRO A 187 -11.22 -21.48 -17.84
N ASP A 188 -10.88 -22.32 -18.83
CA ASP A 188 -9.92 -21.96 -19.90
C ASP A 188 -10.34 -20.75 -20.73
N GLU A 189 -11.63 -20.41 -20.79
CA GLU A 189 -12.14 -19.23 -21.51
C GLU A 189 -11.56 -17.91 -20.95
N TYR A 190 -11.21 -17.86 -19.67
CA TYR A 190 -10.61 -16.67 -19.04
C TYR A 190 -9.12 -16.53 -19.32
N LYS A 191 -8.46 -17.56 -19.86
CA LYS A 191 -7.01 -17.59 -20.10
C LYS A 191 -6.55 -16.42 -20.96
N GLY A 192 -7.37 -15.97 -21.92
CA GLY A 192 -7.09 -14.79 -22.75
C GLY A 192 -6.99 -13.48 -21.95
N SER A 193 -7.72 -13.35 -20.84
CA SER A 193 -7.63 -12.18 -19.95
C SER A 193 -6.31 -12.16 -19.16
N PHE A 194 -5.71 -13.32 -18.91
CA PHE A 194 -4.42 -13.44 -18.22
C PHE A 194 -3.20 -13.43 -19.14
N ASP A 195 -3.35 -13.87 -20.38
CA ASP A 195 -2.24 -14.06 -21.32
C ASP A 195 -1.51 -12.73 -21.57
N PHE A 196 -0.20 -12.73 -21.35
CA PHE A 196 0.61 -11.51 -21.36
C PHE A 196 2.02 -11.84 -21.86
N ILE A 197 2.58 -10.97 -22.70
CA ILE A 197 3.97 -11.05 -23.13
C ILE A 197 4.78 -10.07 -22.30
N ASP A 198 5.61 -10.59 -21.42
CA ASP A 198 6.54 -9.79 -20.62
C ASP A 198 7.76 -9.43 -21.46
N GLY A 199 7.93 -8.14 -21.72
CA GLY A 199 9.04 -7.56 -22.45
C GLY A 199 10.23 -7.16 -21.57
N TYR A 200 10.16 -7.32 -20.24
CA TYR A 200 11.29 -7.04 -19.36
C TYR A 200 12.26 -8.22 -19.24
N ASP A 201 13.55 -7.91 -19.15
CA ASP A 201 14.61 -8.90 -19.07
C ASP A 201 14.63 -9.69 -17.74
N LYS A 202 13.90 -9.23 -16.70
CA LYS A 202 13.91 -9.84 -15.36
C LYS A 202 12.49 -10.23 -14.93
N PRO A 203 12.27 -11.50 -14.48
CA PRO A 203 13.22 -12.61 -14.41
C PRO A 203 13.49 -13.28 -15.76
N ALA A 204 12.59 -13.13 -16.74
CA ALA A 204 12.77 -13.54 -18.13
C ALA A 204 11.65 -12.96 -19.00
N LYS A 205 12.01 -12.51 -20.20
CA LYS A 205 11.05 -12.17 -21.27
C LYS A 205 10.21 -13.39 -21.64
N GLY A 206 9.00 -13.15 -22.12
CA GLY A 206 8.17 -14.17 -22.75
C GLY A 206 6.76 -14.26 -22.17
N ARG A 207 6.07 -15.35 -22.53
CA ARG A 207 4.66 -15.55 -22.18
C ARG A 207 4.49 -15.79 -20.68
N LYS A 208 3.57 -15.05 -20.05
CA LYS A 208 3.24 -15.07 -18.62
C LYS A 208 1.73 -15.03 -18.42
N VAL A 209 1.33 -15.36 -17.21
CA VAL A 209 0.03 -15.01 -16.65
C VAL A 209 0.18 -13.68 -15.92
N ASN A 210 -0.68 -12.70 -16.21
CA ASN A 210 -0.67 -11.38 -15.56
C ASN A 210 -2.02 -11.12 -14.87
N TRP A 211 -2.01 -11.16 -13.54
CA TRP A 211 -3.24 -11.02 -12.75
C TRP A 211 -3.81 -9.61 -12.83
N MET A 212 -2.97 -8.57 -12.80
CA MET A 212 -3.45 -7.18 -12.91
C MET A 212 -4.12 -6.92 -14.25
N LYS A 213 -3.58 -7.48 -15.36
CA LYS A 213 -4.25 -7.43 -16.67
C LYS A 213 -5.65 -8.02 -16.62
N ALA A 214 -5.80 -9.20 -16.00
CA ALA A 214 -7.11 -9.83 -15.85
C ALA A 214 -8.05 -8.98 -14.97
N GLY A 215 -7.57 -8.45 -13.84
CA GLY A 215 -8.35 -7.56 -12.98
C GLY A 215 -8.82 -6.29 -13.69
N ILE A 216 -7.98 -5.69 -14.54
CA ILE A 216 -8.34 -4.53 -15.36
C ILE A 216 -9.44 -4.88 -16.37
N ARG A 217 -9.29 -6.02 -17.08
CA ARG A 217 -10.23 -6.43 -18.13
C ARG A 217 -11.57 -6.92 -17.58
N GLU A 218 -11.55 -7.58 -16.43
CA GLU A 218 -12.73 -8.24 -15.88
C GLU A 218 -13.52 -7.39 -14.88
N ALA A 219 -12.95 -6.33 -14.34
CA ALA A 219 -13.66 -5.41 -13.46
C ALA A 219 -14.71 -4.57 -14.21
N ASP A 220 -15.80 -4.20 -13.54
CA ASP A 220 -16.80 -3.29 -14.08
C ASP A 220 -16.28 -1.84 -14.15
N ARG A 221 -15.30 -1.50 -13.29
CA ARG A 221 -14.67 -0.18 -13.31
C ARG A 221 -13.24 -0.19 -12.80
N VAL A 222 -12.35 0.55 -13.47
CA VAL A 222 -10.95 0.71 -13.05
C VAL A 222 -10.71 2.11 -12.49
N PHE A 223 -10.05 2.16 -11.33
CA PHE A 223 -9.64 3.38 -10.65
C PHE A 223 -8.14 3.35 -10.30
N THR A 224 -7.58 4.52 -10.05
CA THR A 224 -6.26 4.67 -9.45
C THR A 224 -6.23 5.88 -8.51
N VAL A 225 -5.10 6.06 -7.85
CA VAL A 225 -4.94 6.91 -6.67
C VAL A 225 -4.55 8.37 -6.98
N SER A 226 -4.52 8.79 -8.24
CA SER A 226 -4.47 10.23 -8.59
C SER A 226 -4.87 10.51 -10.05
N PRO A 227 -5.48 11.67 -10.36
CA PRO A 227 -5.86 12.04 -11.72
C PRO A 227 -4.68 12.12 -12.70
N ASN A 228 -3.56 12.69 -12.28
CA ASN A 228 -2.39 12.81 -13.14
C ASN A 228 -1.74 11.44 -13.39
N TYR A 229 -1.64 10.58 -12.38
CA TYR A 229 -1.14 9.22 -12.58
C TYR A 229 -2.05 8.39 -13.49
N ALA A 230 -3.37 8.57 -13.45
CA ALA A 230 -4.29 7.94 -14.41
C ALA A 230 -3.93 8.32 -15.86
N LYS A 231 -3.56 9.58 -16.12
CA LYS A 231 -3.07 10.04 -17.43
C LYS A 231 -1.71 9.42 -17.77
N GLU A 232 -0.79 9.36 -16.81
CA GLU A 232 0.51 8.71 -17.02
C GLU A 232 0.35 7.24 -17.42
N LEU A 233 -0.51 6.48 -16.73
CA LEU A 233 -0.71 5.04 -16.97
C LEU A 233 -1.13 4.71 -18.40
N VAL A 234 -1.96 5.56 -19.03
CA VAL A 234 -2.44 5.34 -20.40
C VAL A 234 -1.56 6.01 -21.46
N SER A 235 -0.53 6.75 -21.05
CA SER A 235 0.26 7.58 -21.96
C SER A 235 1.25 6.78 -22.82
N CYS A 236 1.90 5.77 -22.25
CA CYS A 236 2.90 4.97 -22.95
C CYS A 236 3.27 3.68 -22.20
N VAL A 237 3.87 2.74 -22.93
CA VAL A 237 4.33 1.43 -22.43
C VAL A 237 5.18 1.53 -21.15
N PRO A 238 6.20 2.41 -21.03
CA PRO A 238 7.00 2.48 -19.81
C PRO A 238 6.22 2.95 -18.58
N LYS A 239 5.23 3.84 -18.75
CA LYS A 239 4.43 4.38 -17.64
C LYS A 239 3.30 3.45 -17.24
N GLY A 240 2.64 2.79 -18.19
CA GLY A 240 1.66 1.73 -17.94
C GLY A 240 2.28 0.37 -17.64
N VAL A 241 3.62 0.27 -17.69
CA VAL A 241 4.40 -0.96 -17.50
C VAL A 241 3.78 -2.10 -18.33
N GLU A 242 3.64 -1.85 -19.63
CA GLU A 242 3.09 -2.76 -20.66
C GLU A 242 1.58 -3.06 -20.55
N LEU A 243 0.86 -2.39 -19.64
CA LEU A 243 -0.59 -2.48 -19.52
C LEU A 243 -1.31 -1.21 -20.01
N ASP A 244 -0.59 -0.24 -20.59
CA ASP A 244 -1.14 1.06 -21.00
C ASP A 244 -2.32 0.92 -21.97
N ASN A 245 -2.23 0.04 -22.97
CA ASN A 245 -3.32 -0.22 -23.91
C ASN A 245 -4.54 -0.81 -23.21
N HIS A 246 -4.36 -1.80 -22.33
CA HIS A 246 -5.47 -2.42 -21.60
C HIS A 246 -6.18 -1.44 -20.66
N ILE A 247 -5.43 -0.56 -20.01
CA ILE A 247 -5.99 0.49 -19.16
C ILE A 247 -6.75 1.51 -20.02
N ARG A 248 -6.22 1.85 -21.20
CA ARG A 248 -6.87 2.78 -22.14
C ARG A 248 -8.20 2.21 -22.66
N ASP A 249 -8.22 0.94 -23.02
CA ASP A 249 -9.40 0.26 -23.56
C ASP A 249 -10.54 0.18 -22.53
N CYS A 250 -10.21 -0.07 -21.25
CA CYS A 250 -11.20 -0.16 -20.18
C CYS A 250 -11.58 1.21 -19.58
N GLY A 251 -10.76 2.24 -19.81
CA GLY A 251 -10.88 3.53 -19.15
C GLY A 251 -10.47 3.49 -17.68
N ILE A 252 -9.88 4.58 -17.18
CA ILE A 252 -9.39 4.69 -15.81
C ILE A 252 -9.74 6.04 -15.20
N THR A 253 -10.09 6.03 -13.91
CA THR A 253 -10.34 7.27 -13.17
C THR A 253 -9.39 7.41 -11.99
N GLY A 254 -8.68 8.52 -11.96
CA GLY A 254 -7.82 8.87 -10.85
C GLY A 254 -8.57 9.64 -9.78
N ILE A 255 -8.46 9.20 -8.52
CA ILE A 255 -9.00 9.88 -7.35
C ILE A 255 -7.85 10.02 -6.37
N CYS A 256 -7.49 11.26 -6.03
CA CYS A 256 -6.38 11.52 -5.11
C CYS A 256 -6.67 10.92 -3.73
N ASN A 257 -5.66 10.29 -3.11
CA ASN A 257 -5.81 9.78 -1.75
C ASN A 257 -5.98 10.93 -0.76
N GLY A 258 -6.79 10.68 0.28
CA GLY A 258 -6.77 11.48 1.50
C GLY A 258 -5.68 11.03 2.47
N MET A 259 -5.70 11.60 3.67
CA MET A 259 -4.87 11.18 4.81
C MET A 259 -5.71 11.10 6.08
N ASP A 260 -5.29 10.28 7.04
CA ASP A 260 -5.95 10.23 8.35
C ASP A 260 -5.53 11.46 9.19
N THR A 261 -6.43 12.43 9.28
CA THR A 261 -6.23 13.68 10.03
C THR A 261 -6.36 13.52 11.53
N GLN A 262 -6.67 12.33 12.06
CA GLN A 262 -6.59 12.04 13.50
C GLN A 262 -5.20 11.51 13.86
N GLU A 263 -4.63 10.65 13.01
CA GLU A 263 -3.27 10.14 13.19
C GLU A 263 -2.22 11.22 12.89
N TRP A 264 -2.40 11.96 11.80
CA TRP A 264 -1.47 12.99 11.34
C TRP A 264 -2.01 14.39 11.61
N ASN A 265 -1.83 14.88 12.83
CA ASN A 265 -2.31 16.19 13.25
C ASN A 265 -1.35 16.89 14.23
N PRO A 266 -0.64 17.96 13.82
CA PRO A 266 0.34 18.63 14.69
C PRO A 266 -0.27 19.18 16.00
N ALA A 267 -1.58 19.45 16.02
CA ALA A 267 -2.28 19.95 17.20
C ALA A 267 -2.55 18.87 18.26
N THR A 268 -2.55 17.59 17.89
CA THR A 268 -2.89 16.48 18.79
C THR A 268 -1.90 15.33 18.74
N ASP A 269 -0.84 15.45 17.94
CA ASP A 269 0.18 14.42 17.79
C ASP A 269 0.83 14.09 19.13
N LYS A 270 0.88 12.80 19.44
CA LYS A 270 1.41 12.26 20.70
C LYS A 270 2.93 12.10 20.67
N TYR A 271 3.56 12.17 19.51
CA TYR A 271 5.01 12.04 19.35
C TYR A 271 5.73 13.39 19.36
N LEU A 272 5.00 14.51 19.31
CA LEU A 272 5.57 15.85 19.36
C LEU A 272 5.65 16.36 20.79
N ALA A 273 6.82 16.90 21.16
CA ALA A 273 7.02 17.58 22.44
C ALA A 273 6.19 18.88 22.53
N VAL A 274 6.06 19.58 21.41
CA VAL A 274 5.28 20.81 21.28
C VAL A 274 4.23 20.62 20.20
N LYS A 275 2.96 20.79 20.56
CA LYS A 275 1.83 20.74 19.63
C LYS A 275 1.62 22.12 19.02
N TYR A 276 1.12 22.16 17.80
CA TYR A 276 0.92 23.43 17.09
C TYR A 276 -0.18 23.37 16.04
N ASP A 277 -0.59 24.54 15.61
CA ASP A 277 -1.50 24.77 14.50
C ASP A 277 -0.92 25.82 13.53
N ILE A 278 -1.73 26.27 12.58
CA ILE A 278 -1.31 27.23 11.56
C ILE A 278 -0.87 28.58 12.15
N THR A 279 -1.37 28.96 13.34
CA THR A 279 -1.07 30.25 13.98
C THR A 279 0.21 30.21 14.81
N THR A 280 0.61 29.02 15.25
CA THR A 280 1.76 28.79 16.15
C THR A 280 2.92 28.05 15.48
N VAL A 281 2.80 27.74 14.19
CA VAL A 281 3.76 26.93 13.42
C VAL A 281 5.18 27.54 13.43
N MET A 282 5.29 28.86 13.34
CA MET A 282 6.59 29.56 13.28
C MET A 282 7.34 29.54 14.62
N GLN A 283 6.62 29.39 15.74
CA GLN A 283 7.21 29.26 17.07
C GLN A 283 7.52 27.79 17.39
N ALA A 284 6.65 26.86 17.00
CA ALA A 284 6.76 25.46 17.37
C ALA A 284 7.79 24.67 16.53
N LYS A 285 7.81 24.84 15.20
CA LYS A 285 8.71 24.07 14.32
C LYS A 285 10.20 24.24 14.68
N PRO A 286 10.72 25.45 15.00
CA PRO A 286 12.11 25.61 15.45
C PRO A 286 12.44 24.76 16.69
N LEU A 287 11.54 24.69 17.68
CA LEU A 287 11.73 23.87 18.88
C LEU A 287 11.72 22.37 18.55
N LEU A 288 10.80 21.96 17.66
CA LEU A 288 10.71 20.57 17.20
C LEU A 288 11.92 20.16 16.37
N LYS A 289 12.49 21.10 15.59
CA LYS A 289 13.72 20.92 14.83
C LYS A 289 14.92 20.71 15.74
N GLU A 290 15.08 21.54 16.77
CA GLU A 290 16.15 21.37 17.77
C GLU A 290 16.03 20.02 18.49
N ALA A 291 14.81 19.63 18.87
CA ALA A 291 14.56 18.32 19.46
C ALA A 291 14.88 17.17 18.49
N LEU A 292 14.55 17.31 17.20
CA LEU A 292 14.87 16.35 16.17
C LEU A 292 16.39 16.23 15.98
N GLN A 293 17.11 17.35 15.84
CA GLN A 293 18.57 17.41 15.70
C GLN A 293 19.24 16.68 16.87
N ALA A 294 18.83 17.01 18.11
CA ALA A 294 19.34 16.36 19.31
C ALA A 294 19.06 14.84 19.31
N ALA A 295 17.84 14.43 18.93
CA ALA A 295 17.44 13.02 18.94
C ALA A 295 18.20 12.15 17.92
N VAL A 296 18.68 12.73 16.82
CA VAL A 296 19.48 12.02 15.80
C VAL A 296 20.98 12.34 15.89
N GLY A 297 21.39 13.13 16.88
CA GLY A 297 22.79 13.49 17.13
C GLY A 297 23.39 14.46 16.11
N LEU A 298 22.59 15.27 15.43
CA LEU A 298 23.07 16.39 14.60
C LEU A 298 23.35 17.63 15.47
N PRO A 299 24.24 18.55 15.05
CA PRO A 299 24.39 19.85 15.69
C PRO A 299 23.04 20.56 15.83
N VAL A 300 22.73 21.00 17.05
CA VAL A 300 21.47 21.66 17.37
C VAL A 300 21.59 23.14 17.03
N ASP A 301 20.97 23.52 15.92
CA ASP A 301 20.86 24.90 15.46
C ASP A 301 19.61 25.06 14.60
N ARG A 302 18.66 25.87 15.10
CA ARG A 302 17.40 26.16 14.42
C ARG A 302 17.57 26.87 13.08
N ASN A 303 18.70 27.54 12.84
CA ASN A 303 18.94 28.32 11.63
C ASN A 303 19.46 27.48 10.45
N ILE A 304 20.10 26.33 10.71
CA ILE A 304 20.62 25.44 9.66
C ILE A 304 19.47 24.69 9.01
N PRO A 305 19.15 24.87 7.71
CA PRO A 305 18.03 24.18 7.06
C PRO A 305 18.13 22.65 7.19
N LEU A 306 17.02 21.99 7.52
CA LEU A 306 16.95 20.53 7.65
C LEU A 306 16.05 19.93 6.57
N ILE A 307 16.64 19.07 5.75
CA ILE A 307 15.95 18.29 4.71
C ILE A 307 15.61 16.90 5.27
N GLY A 308 14.33 16.56 5.30
CA GLY A 308 13.85 15.22 5.64
C GLY A 308 13.57 14.37 4.41
N PHE A 309 13.88 13.08 4.48
CA PHE A 309 13.40 12.05 3.55
C PHE A 309 12.78 10.90 4.35
N ILE A 310 11.58 10.47 3.96
CA ILE A 310 10.91 9.30 4.53
C ILE A 310 10.43 8.41 3.39
N GLY A 311 10.88 7.17 3.32
CA GLY A 311 10.42 6.26 2.27
C GLY A 311 11.06 4.89 2.28
N ARG A 312 10.52 3.98 1.46
CA ARG A 312 11.18 2.70 1.15
C ARG A 312 12.50 2.99 0.42
N LEU A 313 13.54 2.27 0.80
CA LEU A 313 14.84 2.37 0.15
C LEU A 313 14.87 1.48 -1.10
N GLU A 314 14.32 2.02 -2.18
CA GLU A 314 14.15 1.39 -3.49
C GLU A 314 14.30 2.42 -4.61
N GLU A 315 14.59 1.96 -5.81
CA GLU A 315 14.77 2.81 -6.99
C GLU A 315 13.51 3.62 -7.31
N GLN A 316 12.30 3.09 -7.05
CA GLN A 316 11.05 3.84 -7.21
C GLN A 316 11.10 5.19 -6.45
N LYS A 317 11.63 5.20 -5.24
CA LYS A 317 11.70 6.37 -4.34
C LYS A 317 12.93 7.24 -4.56
N GLY A 318 13.76 6.91 -5.56
CA GLY A 318 14.95 7.66 -5.90
C GLY A 318 16.03 7.63 -4.82
N SER A 319 16.10 6.58 -4.00
CA SER A 319 17.10 6.48 -2.92
C SER A 319 18.54 6.52 -3.43
N ASP A 320 18.79 5.95 -4.60
CA ASP A 320 20.06 6.03 -5.31
C ASP A 320 20.36 7.45 -5.82
N ILE A 321 19.35 8.14 -6.36
CA ILE A 321 19.47 9.53 -6.82
C ILE A 321 19.78 10.45 -5.64
N LEU A 322 19.06 10.27 -4.53
CA LEU A 322 19.26 11.02 -3.30
C LEU A 322 20.70 10.83 -2.78
N TYR A 323 21.13 9.59 -2.60
CA TYR A 323 22.49 9.31 -2.11
C TYR A 323 23.57 9.95 -2.98
N ALA A 324 23.44 9.84 -4.30
CA ALA A 324 24.39 10.45 -5.25
C ALA A 324 24.33 11.99 -5.27
N ALA A 325 23.21 12.60 -4.88
CA ALA A 325 23.05 14.04 -4.84
C ALA A 325 23.64 14.68 -3.58
N ILE A 326 23.71 13.96 -2.45
CA ILE A 326 24.17 14.51 -1.17
C ILE A 326 25.55 15.16 -1.29
N SER A 327 26.52 14.48 -1.90
CA SER A 327 27.88 15.02 -2.07
C SER A 327 27.93 16.34 -2.86
N LYS A 328 26.88 16.67 -3.64
CA LYS A 328 26.82 17.89 -4.44
C LYS A 328 26.35 19.12 -3.66
N PHE A 329 25.58 18.94 -2.59
CA PHE A 329 25.01 20.06 -1.82
C PHE A 329 25.41 20.07 -0.34
N ILE A 330 25.97 18.99 0.20
CA ILE A 330 26.31 18.88 1.62
C ILE A 330 27.45 19.83 2.05
N SER A 331 28.17 20.44 1.10
CA SER A 331 29.12 21.52 1.40
C SER A 331 28.43 22.80 1.88
N MET A 332 27.16 23.03 1.48
CA MET A 332 26.33 24.12 1.97
C MET A 332 26.03 23.94 3.47
N ASP A 333 25.64 25.01 4.16
CA ASP A 333 25.19 24.93 5.55
C ASP A 333 23.77 24.36 5.60
N VAL A 334 23.66 23.03 5.57
CA VAL A 334 22.41 22.27 5.50
C VAL A 334 22.59 20.92 6.17
N GLN A 335 21.50 20.43 6.76
CA GLN A 335 21.41 19.08 7.32
C GLN A 335 20.45 18.21 6.50
N ILE A 336 20.72 16.90 6.47
CA ILE A 336 19.82 15.91 5.88
C ILE A 336 19.60 14.71 6.81
N LEU A 337 18.34 14.31 6.92
CA LEU A 337 17.92 13.15 7.68
C LEU A 337 17.08 12.22 6.80
N ILE A 338 17.55 10.98 6.67
CA ILE A 338 16.94 9.95 5.82
C ILE A 338 16.42 8.82 6.71
N LEU A 339 15.12 8.56 6.65
CA LEU A 339 14.46 7.45 7.34
C LEU A 339 13.86 6.47 6.33
N GLY A 340 14.28 5.21 6.38
CA GLY A 340 13.75 4.21 5.47
C GLY A 340 14.29 2.81 5.69
N THR A 341 13.63 1.82 5.11
CA THR A 341 14.10 0.43 5.04
C THR A 341 13.89 -0.09 3.62
N GLY A 342 14.69 -1.05 3.17
CA GLY A 342 14.53 -1.60 1.82
C GLY A 342 15.66 -2.53 1.41
N LYS A 343 16.29 -2.26 0.27
CA LYS A 343 17.41 -3.09 -0.20
C LYS A 343 18.64 -2.81 0.66
N LYS A 344 19.30 -3.87 1.14
CA LYS A 344 20.51 -3.78 1.98
C LYS A 344 21.58 -2.82 1.47
N LYS A 345 21.79 -2.77 0.14
CA LYS A 345 22.74 -1.83 -0.48
C LYS A 345 22.40 -0.38 -0.13
N PHE A 346 21.12 0.01 -0.20
CA PHE A 346 20.69 1.37 0.10
C PHE A 346 20.72 1.66 1.61
N GLU A 347 20.38 0.68 2.44
CA GLU A 347 20.51 0.79 3.91
C GLU A 347 21.96 1.09 4.31
N GLN A 348 22.91 0.30 3.80
CA GLN A 348 24.35 0.51 4.04
C GLN A 348 24.82 1.88 3.54
N GLN A 349 24.34 2.32 2.38
CA GLN A 349 24.70 3.64 1.84
C GLN A 349 24.24 4.78 2.75
N ILE A 350 23.01 4.73 3.27
CA ILE A 350 22.53 5.81 4.14
C ILE A 350 23.19 5.78 5.51
N GLU A 351 23.53 4.60 6.04
CA GLU A 351 24.25 4.45 7.31
C GLU A 351 25.68 5.02 7.22
N GLN A 352 26.33 4.92 6.06
CA GLN A 352 27.66 5.50 5.83
C GLN A 352 27.66 7.05 5.84
N LEU A 353 26.51 7.69 5.68
CA LEU A 353 26.43 9.16 5.64
C LEU A 353 26.87 9.80 6.95
N GLU A 354 26.61 9.16 8.10
CA GLU A 354 27.05 9.66 9.40
C GLU A 354 28.59 9.63 9.53
N VAL A 355 29.26 8.67 8.90
CA VAL A 355 30.73 8.59 8.90
C VAL A 355 31.32 9.63 7.96
N MET A 356 30.72 9.82 6.78
CA MET A 356 31.22 10.76 5.77
C MET A 356 30.94 12.22 6.13
N TYR A 357 29.79 12.49 6.78
CA TYR A 357 29.31 13.84 7.09
C TYR A 357 28.74 13.89 8.52
N PRO A 358 29.57 13.69 9.56
CA PRO A 358 29.13 13.52 10.94
C PRO A 358 28.34 14.70 11.49
N ASP A 359 28.52 15.92 10.99
CA ASP A 359 27.78 17.08 11.49
C ASP A 359 26.61 17.50 10.60
N LYS A 360 26.37 16.79 9.48
CA LYS A 360 25.40 17.21 8.45
C LYS A 360 24.43 16.14 7.98
N ALA A 361 24.77 14.86 8.06
CA ALA A 361 23.91 13.80 7.51
C ALA A 361 23.66 12.65 8.49
N ARG A 362 22.41 12.19 8.55
CA ARG A 362 22.01 11.00 9.31
C ARG A 362 21.14 10.09 8.45
N GLY A 363 21.49 8.80 8.45
CA GLY A 363 20.68 7.74 7.85
C GLY A 363 20.17 6.79 8.92
N VAL A 364 18.85 6.59 8.99
CA VAL A 364 18.21 5.68 9.94
C VAL A 364 17.52 4.56 9.15
N ALA A 365 18.19 3.40 9.09
CA ALA A 365 17.72 2.21 8.38
C ALA A 365 16.70 1.38 9.19
N LYS A 366 15.64 2.02 9.71
CA LYS A 366 14.66 1.36 10.61
C LYS A 366 13.23 1.79 10.31
N PHE A 367 12.29 0.90 10.60
CA PHE A 367 10.88 1.28 10.72
C PHE A 367 10.67 1.96 12.07
N ASN A 368 10.48 3.29 12.08
CA ASN A 368 10.32 4.07 13.29
C ASN A 368 9.21 5.12 13.12
N VAL A 369 8.02 4.81 13.62
CA VAL A 369 6.85 5.69 13.53
C VAL A 369 7.08 7.01 14.30
N PRO A 370 7.49 7.01 15.58
CA PRO A 370 7.80 8.25 16.30
C PRO A 370 8.75 9.18 15.52
N LEU A 371 9.86 8.63 15.01
CA LEU A 371 10.84 9.43 14.26
C LEU A 371 10.25 9.98 12.95
N ALA A 372 9.37 9.25 12.26
CA ALA A 372 8.70 9.75 11.06
C ALA A 372 7.84 10.99 11.35
N HIS A 373 7.11 11.01 12.47
CA HIS A 373 6.38 12.19 12.93
C HIS A 373 7.31 13.34 13.29
N MET A 374 8.39 13.07 14.02
CA MET A 374 9.39 14.08 14.37
C MET A 374 10.05 14.71 13.13
N ILE A 375 10.42 13.90 12.13
CA ILE A 375 10.95 14.40 10.85
C ILE A 375 9.91 15.27 10.15
N THR A 376 8.66 14.82 10.09
CA THR A 376 7.59 15.53 9.39
C THR A 376 7.32 16.90 10.03
N ALA A 377 7.45 17.02 11.35
CA ALA A 377 7.24 18.26 12.09
C ALA A 377 8.50 19.15 12.19
N GLY A 378 9.68 18.56 12.32
CA GLY A 378 10.95 19.27 12.56
C GLY A 378 11.78 19.59 11.31
N ALA A 379 11.51 18.95 10.16
CA ALA A 379 12.15 19.33 8.91
C ALA A 379 11.62 20.65 8.37
N ASP A 380 12.49 21.40 7.70
CA ASP A 380 12.12 22.60 6.93
C ASP A 380 11.64 22.21 5.53
N PHE A 381 12.24 21.17 4.95
CA PHE A 381 11.88 20.65 3.63
C PHE A 381 11.71 19.14 3.66
N MET A 382 10.66 18.63 3.02
CA MET A 382 10.49 17.21 2.75
C MET A 382 10.90 16.91 1.31
N LEU A 383 11.91 16.07 1.13
CA LEU A 383 12.46 15.71 -0.19
C LEU A 383 11.85 14.39 -0.69
N ILE A 384 11.30 14.42 -1.91
CA ILE A 384 10.59 13.28 -2.53
C ILE A 384 11.07 13.10 -3.98
N PRO A 385 12.26 12.51 -4.20
CA PRO A 385 12.91 12.39 -5.52
C PRO A 385 12.43 11.15 -6.29
N SER A 386 11.14 10.79 -6.18
CA SER A 386 10.58 9.57 -6.75
C SER A 386 10.68 9.56 -8.28
N ARG A 387 11.02 8.40 -8.87
CA ARG A 387 10.96 8.18 -10.33
C ARG A 387 9.53 8.17 -10.85
N PHE A 388 8.62 7.63 -10.04
CA PHE A 388 7.18 7.68 -10.24
C PHE A 388 6.49 7.56 -8.88
N GLU A 389 5.38 8.27 -8.71
CA GLU A 389 4.64 8.32 -7.45
C GLU A 389 3.13 8.28 -7.73
N PRO A 390 2.47 7.12 -7.60
CA PRO A 390 1.05 6.98 -7.95
C PRO A 390 0.15 8.04 -7.30
N CYS A 391 0.38 8.28 -6.01
CA CYS A 391 -0.18 9.41 -5.27
C CYS A 391 0.90 10.01 -4.37
N GLY A 392 1.44 9.19 -3.46
CA GLY A 392 2.29 9.63 -2.36
C GLY A 392 1.47 10.04 -1.15
N LEU A 393 1.93 9.70 0.05
CA LEU A 393 1.32 10.13 1.32
C LEU A 393 2.24 11.03 2.13
N ILE A 394 3.55 10.89 1.96
CA ILE A 394 4.55 11.64 2.73
C ILE A 394 4.42 13.15 2.46
N GLN A 395 4.13 13.57 1.23
CA GLN A 395 3.88 14.97 0.92
C GLN A 395 2.59 15.49 1.58
N LEU A 396 1.54 14.67 1.66
CA LEU A 396 0.30 15.05 2.32
C LEU A 396 0.53 15.26 3.83
N HIS A 397 1.29 14.35 4.44
CA HIS A 397 1.70 14.47 5.84
C HIS A 397 2.57 15.72 6.07
N ALA A 398 3.58 15.94 5.23
CA ALA A 398 4.46 17.10 5.33
C ALA A 398 3.68 18.42 5.19
N MET A 399 2.81 18.54 4.18
CA MET A 399 1.95 19.72 4.01
C MET A 399 1.04 19.96 5.21
N ARG A 400 0.45 18.90 5.79
CA ARG A 400 -0.37 19.02 7.00
C ARG A 400 0.39 19.59 8.19
N TYR A 401 1.69 19.32 8.29
CA TYR A 401 2.56 19.77 9.38
C TYR A 401 3.29 21.09 9.05
N GLY A 402 2.96 21.73 7.91
CA GLY A 402 3.62 22.97 7.50
C GLY A 402 5.07 22.77 7.06
N THR A 403 5.36 21.62 6.43
CA THR A 403 6.68 21.29 5.87
C THR A 403 6.57 21.28 4.34
N PRO A 404 7.08 22.32 3.65
CA PRO A 404 7.13 22.37 2.19
C PRO A 404 7.81 21.14 1.57
N CYS A 405 7.32 20.72 0.40
CA CYS A 405 7.82 19.54 -0.30
C CYS A 405 8.67 19.92 -1.52
N ILE A 406 9.90 19.41 -1.59
CA ILE A 406 10.74 19.43 -2.78
C ILE A 406 10.56 18.07 -3.45
N CYS A 407 9.77 18.01 -4.51
CA CYS A 407 9.31 16.75 -5.08
C CYS A 407 9.59 16.64 -6.59
N ALA A 408 9.71 15.40 -7.07
CA ALA A 408 9.75 15.11 -8.49
C ALA A 408 8.38 15.39 -9.13
N SER A 409 8.37 15.88 -10.37
CA SER A 409 7.15 16.18 -11.12
C SER A 409 6.53 14.93 -11.74
N THR A 410 5.88 14.10 -10.93
CA THR A 410 5.24 12.85 -11.40
C THR A 410 4.02 12.46 -10.56
N GLY A 411 3.04 11.82 -11.22
CA GLY A 411 1.87 11.21 -10.61
C GLY A 411 1.14 12.18 -9.68
N GLY A 412 0.83 11.77 -8.45
CA GLY A 412 0.08 12.61 -7.50
C GLY A 412 0.89 13.67 -6.76
N LEU A 413 2.15 13.90 -7.16
CA LEU A 413 2.97 15.02 -6.67
C LEU A 413 2.70 16.31 -7.46
N VAL A 414 2.00 16.23 -8.59
CA VAL A 414 1.69 17.34 -9.52
C VAL A 414 0.18 17.58 -9.60
#